data_AF-A0A844AVG1-F1
#
_entry.id   AF-A0A844AVG1-F1
#
_cell.length_a   1.000
_cell.length_b   1.000
_cell.length_c   1.000
_cell.angle_alpha   90.00
_cell.angle_beta   90.00
_cell.angle_gamma   90.00
#
_symmetry.space_group_name_H-M   'P 1'
#
loop_
_entity.id
_entity.type
_entity.pdbx_description
1 polymer ?
#
loop_
_entity_poly.entity_id
_entity_poly.type
_entity_poly.pdbx_seq_one_letter_code
_entity_poly.pdbx_strand_id
1 'polypeptide(L)'
;MKQKMLDQMASVTEAQYLQEHAKIKPVLDAEAALRSKLTQLDAQVKEARGLSNQDIAMKSLGADLLWQGWHTRTRRQLNVELAQATAKKLMAMDRLRKSFGRKHAVETMAKEAKEKQKADRQARLLEQLTKL
;
A
#
# COMPACT_ATOMS: atom_id res chain seq x y z
N MET A 1 -22.27 23.80 -18.19
CA MET A 1 -22.19 22.33 -18.36
C MET A 1 -20.79 21.78 -18.07
N LYS A 2 -19.72 22.32 -18.69
CA LYS A 2 -18.34 21.80 -18.50
C LYS A 2 -17.87 21.70 -17.03
N GLN A 3 -18.16 22.69 -16.19
CA GLN A 3 -17.76 22.65 -14.77
C GLN A 3 -18.44 21.52 -13.98
N LYS A 4 -19.75 21.34 -14.17
CA LYS A 4 -20.50 20.27 -13.49
C LYS A 4 -19.98 18.88 -13.86
N MET A 5 -19.60 18.68 -15.13
CA MET A 5 -18.96 17.42 -15.55
C MET A 5 -17.61 17.20 -14.88
N LEU A 6 -16.76 18.24 -14.78
CA LEU A 6 -15.46 18.12 -14.09
C LEU A 6 -15.63 17.81 -12.60
N ASP A 7 -16.60 18.44 -11.93
CA ASP A 7 -16.92 18.15 -10.53
C ASP A 7 -17.45 16.72 -10.35
N GLN A 8 -18.29 16.23 -11.27
CA GLN A 8 -18.74 14.83 -11.28
C GLN A 8 -17.58 13.86 -11.49
N MET A 9 -16.72 14.12 -12.49
CA MET A 9 -15.55 13.31 -12.74
C MET A 9 -14.61 13.27 -11.53
N ALA A 10 -14.42 14.39 -10.83
CA ALA A 10 -13.61 14.47 -9.61
C ALA A 10 -14.20 13.57 -8.51
N SER A 11 -15.52 13.58 -8.33
CA SER A 11 -16.18 12.70 -7.35
C SER A 11 -16.00 11.21 -7.68
N VAL A 12 -16.07 10.84 -8.97
CA VAL A 12 -15.93 9.46 -9.41
C VAL A 12 -14.48 8.98 -9.28
N THR A 13 -13.51 9.79 -9.69
CA THR A 13 -12.10 9.44 -9.56
C THR A 13 -11.66 9.38 -8.11
N GLU A 14 -12.23 10.21 -7.23
CA GLU A 14 -12.00 10.11 -5.79
C GLU A 14 -12.56 8.81 -5.21
N ALA A 15 -13.80 8.45 -5.55
CA ALA A 15 -14.39 7.19 -5.12
C ALA A 15 -13.56 5.97 -5.60
N GLN A 16 -13.06 6.00 -6.84
CA GLN A 16 -12.17 4.97 -7.36
C GLN A 16 -10.84 4.90 -6.59
N TYR A 17 -10.23 6.05 -6.28
CA TYR A 17 -9.01 6.11 -5.49
C TYR A 17 -9.23 5.53 -4.09
N LEU A 18 -10.30 5.93 -3.40
CA LEU A 18 -10.63 5.41 -2.06
C LEU A 18 -10.88 3.90 -2.07
N GLN A 19 -11.52 3.39 -3.13
CA GLN A 19 -11.73 1.96 -3.31
C GLN A 19 -10.39 1.20 -3.46
N GLU A 20 -9.48 1.68 -4.31
CA GLU A 20 -8.15 1.07 -4.48
C GLU A 20 -7.30 1.20 -3.20
N HIS A 21 -7.44 2.32 -2.48
CA HIS A 21 -6.79 2.53 -1.19
C HIS A 21 -7.30 1.53 -0.14
N ALA A 22 -8.60 1.29 -0.06
CA ALA A 22 -9.16 0.30 0.85
C ALA A 22 -8.67 -1.13 0.54
N LYS A 23 -8.51 -1.47 -0.75
CA LYS A 23 -8.03 -2.78 -1.19
C LYS A 23 -6.58 -3.05 -0.82
N ILE A 24 -5.74 -2.04 -0.62
CA ILE A 24 -4.32 -2.26 -0.33
C ILE A 24 -4.05 -2.63 1.12
N LYS A 25 -4.87 -2.14 2.05
CA LYS A 25 -4.69 -2.38 3.49
C LYS A 25 -4.50 -3.87 3.84
N PRO A 26 -5.36 -4.80 3.41
CA PRO A 26 -5.16 -6.22 3.72
C PRO A 26 -3.87 -6.82 3.13
N VAL A 27 -3.38 -6.29 2.00
CA VAL A 27 -2.13 -6.76 1.38
C VAL A 27 -0.91 -6.32 2.22
N LEU A 28 -0.94 -5.08 2.72
CA LEU A 28 0.11 -4.58 3.61
C LEU A 28 0.11 -5.32 4.95
N ASP A 29 -1.08 -5.58 5.50
CA ASP A 29 -1.23 -6.31 6.77
C ASP A 29 -0.72 -7.76 6.65
N ALA A 30 -1.01 -8.43 5.53
CA ALA A 30 -0.48 -9.77 5.26
C ALA A 30 1.05 -9.79 5.14
N GLU A 31 1.65 -8.82 4.44
CA GLU A 31 3.11 -8.70 4.35
C GLU A 31 3.74 -8.45 5.73
N ALA A 32 3.17 -7.54 6.52
CA ALA A 32 3.65 -7.22 7.86
C ALA A 32 3.58 -8.44 8.80
N ALA A 33 2.48 -9.20 8.74
CA ALA A 33 2.32 -10.42 9.51
C ALA A 33 3.38 -11.48 9.14
N LEU A 34 3.67 -11.66 7.84
CA LEU A 34 4.69 -12.60 7.38
C LEU A 34 6.10 -12.20 7.83
N ARG A 35 6.43 -10.91 7.74
CA ARG A 35 7.69 -10.38 8.26
C ARG A 35 7.82 -10.61 9.77
N SER A 36 6.75 -10.36 10.52
CA SER A 36 6.73 -10.61 11.97
C SER A 36 6.96 -12.08 12.31
N LYS A 37 6.32 -13.02 11.59
CA LYS A 37 6.54 -14.46 11.75
C LYS A 37 7.99 -14.86 11.48
N LEU A 38 8.62 -14.30 10.44
CA LEU A 38 10.04 -14.55 10.16
C LEU A 38 10.95 -14.02 11.28
N THR A 39 10.69 -12.82 11.79
CA THR A 39 11.43 -12.26 12.93
C THR A 39 11.29 -13.11 14.19
N GLN A 40 10.08 -13.61 14.47
CA GLN A 40 9.83 -14.52 15.59
C GLN A 40 10.59 -15.84 15.41
N LEU A 41 10.58 -16.41 14.21
CA LEU A 41 11.30 -17.64 13.89
C LEU A 41 12.82 -17.46 14.10
N ASP A 42 13.38 -16.35 13.64
CA ASP A 42 14.80 -16.02 13.83
C ASP A 42 15.16 -15.83 15.31
N ALA A 43 14.26 -15.22 16.11
CA ALA A 43 14.45 -15.05 17.54
C ALA A 43 14.48 -16.39 18.29
N GLN A 44 13.56 -17.31 17.97
CA GLN A 44 13.51 -18.65 18.56
C GLN A 44 14.79 -19.45 18.28
N VAL A 45 15.34 -19.35 17.07
CA VAL A 45 16.61 -20.02 16.73
C VAL A 45 17.77 -19.44 17.53
N LYS A 46 17.82 -18.12 17.69
CA LYS A 46 18.87 -17.45 18.46
C LYS A 46 18.83 -17.83 19.94
N GLU A 47 17.63 -17.87 20.52
CA GLU A 47 17.41 -18.27 21.91
C GLU A 47 17.81 -19.74 22.16
N ALA A 48 17.35 -20.65 21.31
CA ALA A 48 17.69 -22.08 21.42
C ALA A 48 19.21 -22.34 21.31
N ARG A 49 19.91 -21.62 20.43
CA ARG A 49 21.39 -21.68 20.35
C ARG A 49 22.08 -21.11 21.59
N GLY A 50 21.53 -20.07 22.20
CA GLY A 50 22.06 -19.49 23.44
C GLY A 50 21.94 -20.44 24.63
N LEU A 51 20.84 -21.17 24.74
CA LEU A 51 20.57 -22.15 25.81
C LEU A 51 21.36 -23.45 25.65
N SER A 52 21.57 -23.90 24.40
CA SER A 52 22.34 -25.13 24.09
C SER A 52 23.80 -25.07 24.52
N ASN A 53 24.37 -23.87 24.73
CA ASN A 53 25.78 -23.71 25.08
C ASN A 53 26.08 -24.05 26.56
N GLN A 54 25.06 -24.42 27.34
CA GLN A 54 25.20 -24.63 28.78
C GLN A 54 25.13 -26.09 29.27
N ASP A 55 24.42 -27.07 28.66
CA ASP A 55 24.28 -28.36 29.38
C ASP A 55 23.92 -29.70 28.67
N ILE A 56 23.75 -29.84 27.35
CA ILE A 56 23.17 -31.11 26.80
C ILE A 56 23.84 -31.59 25.50
N ALA A 57 24.97 -32.29 25.63
CA ALA A 57 25.79 -32.71 24.48
C ALA A 57 25.39 -34.05 23.82
N MET A 58 24.54 -34.90 24.42
CA MET A 58 24.44 -36.31 23.93
C MET A 58 23.02 -36.87 23.73
N LYS A 59 21.94 -36.26 24.25
CA LYS A 59 20.54 -36.67 23.99
C LYS A 59 19.84 -35.83 22.92
N SER A 60 20.47 -34.78 22.41
CA SER A 60 19.87 -33.75 21.56
C SER A 60 19.99 -34.01 20.05
N LEU A 61 20.94 -34.82 19.57
CA LEU A 61 21.28 -34.89 18.14
C LEU A 61 20.11 -35.22 17.19
N GLY A 62 19.23 -36.17 17.57
CA GLY A 62 18.08 -36.57 16.75
C GLY A 62 16.92 -35.56 16.79
N ALA A 63 16.67 -34.98 17.97
CA ALA A 63 15.67 -33.92 18.14
C ALA A 63 16.11 -32.62 17.45
N ASP A 64 17.41 -32.32 17.47
CA ASP A 64 18.01 -31.15 16.85
C ASP A 64 17.93 -31.26 15.31
N LEU A 65 18.18 -32.43 14.71
CA LEU A 65 18.03 -32.61 13.26
C LEU A 65 16.57 -32.42 12.78
N LEU A 66 15.59 -32.95 13.52
CA LEU A 66 14.17 -32.74 13.21
C LEU A 66 13.76 -31.27 13.34
N TRP A 67 14.25 -30.60 14.38
CA TRP A 67 14.01 -29.18 14.62
C TRP A 67 14.67 -28.29 13.54
N GLN A 68 15.92 -28.57 13.14
CA GLN A 68 16.59 -27.89 12.03
C GLN A 68 15.85 -28.09 10.70
N GLY A 69 15.37 -29.30 10.45
CA GLY A 69 14.56 -29.62 9.26
C GLY A 69 13.24 -28.86 9.23
N TRP A 70 12.53 -28.82 10.37
CA TRP A 70 11.31 -28.04 10.52
C TRP A 70 11.57 -26.53 10.34
N HIS A 71 12.62 -25.99 10.95
CA HIS A 71 12.98 -24.57 10.83
C HIS A 71 13.28 -24.20 9.37
N THR A 72 14.10 -25.00 8.68
CA THR A 72 14.44 -24.76 7.27
C THR A 72 13.21 -24.80 6.37
N ARG A 73 12.32 -25.79 6.55
CA ARG A 73 11.07 -25.89 5.79
C ARG A 73 10.14 -24.73 6.07
N THR A 74 9.95 -24.37 7.34
CA THR A 74 9.08 -23.28 7.78
C THR A 74 9.57 -21.93 7.26
N ARG A 75 10.87 -21.65 7.37
CA ARG A 75 11.50 -20.44 6.82
C ARG A 75 11.32 -20.35 5.31
N ARG A 76 11.52 -21.46 4.59
CA ARG A 76 11.31 -21.51 3.13
C ARG A 76 9.86 -21.21 2.78
N GLN A 77 8.90 -21.80 3.49
CA GLN A 77 7.48 -21.57 3.27
C GLN A 77 7.11 -20.09 3.52
N LEU A 78 7.53 -19.52 4.64
CA LEU A 78 7.28 -18.11 4.98
C LEU A 78 7.90 -17.16 3.95
N ASN A 79 9.09 -17.47 3.42
CA ASN A 79 9.72 -16.66 2.37
C ASN A 79 8.95 -16.71 1.04
N VAL A 80 8.41 -17.87 0.66
CA VAL A 80 7.56 -18.01 -0.54
C VAL A 80 6.29 -17.19 -0.37
N GLU A 81 5.62 -17.31 0.78
CA GLU A 81 4.43 -16.52 1.10
C GLU A 81 4.74 -15.01 1.10
N LEU A 82 5.87 -14.60 1.68
CA LEU A 82 6.31 -13.21 1.69
C LEU A 82 6.57 -12.68 0.27
N ALA A 83 7.21 -13.47 -0.58
CA ALA A 83 7.43 -13.11 -1.98
C ALA A 83 6.11 -12.91 -2.72
N GLN A 84 5.13 -13.81 -2.52
CA GLN A 84 3.79 -13.67 -3.10
C GLN A 84 3.06 -12.43 -2.58
N ALA A 85 3.10 -12.15 -1.27
CA ALA A 85 2.50 -10.96 -0.67
C ALA A 85 3.16 -9.67 -1.21
N THR A 86 4.48 -9.68 -1.37
CA THR A 86 5.25 -8.58 -1.95
C THR A 86 4.86 -8.33 -3.40
N ALA A 87 4.72 -9.39 -4.21
CA ALA A 87 4.26 -9.25 -5.59
C ALA A 87 2.85 -8.66 -5.66
N LYS A 88 1.91 -9.14 -4.83
CA LYS A 88 0.55 -8.58 -4.73
C LYS A 88 0.58 -7.10 -4.31
N LYS A 89 1.44 -6.72 -3.38
CA LYS A 89 1.63 -5.32 -2.95
C LYS A 89 2.07 -4.46 -4.12
N LEU A 90 3.09 -4.88 -4.87
CA LEU A 90 3.60 -4.11 -6.00
C LEU A 90 2.50 -3.87 -7.05
N MET A 91 1.72 -4.90 -7.37
CA MET A 91 0.59 -4.78 -8.29
C MET A 91 -0.51 -3.84 -7.76
N ALA A 92 -0.85 -3.94 -6.46
CA ALA A 92 -1.83 -3.06 -5.84
C ALA A 92 -1.35 -1.61 -5.79
N MET A 93 -0.05 -1.38 -5.52
CA MET A 93 0.54 -0.04 -5.48
C MET A 93 0.55 0.63 -6.86
N ASP A 94 0.80 -0.12 -7.93
CA ASP A 94 0.71 0.41 -9.30
C ASP A 94 -0.72 0.89 -9.62
N ARG A 95 -1.74 0.12 -9.25
CA ARG A 95 -3.16 0.51 -9.41
C ARG A 95 -3.52 1.72 -8.56
N LEU A 96 -3.06 1.77 -7.31
CA LEU A 96 -3.27 2.90 -6.43
C LEU A 96 -2.63 4.18 -6.99
N ARG A 97 -1.40 4.07 -7.51
CA ARG A 97 -0.70 5.20 -8.12
C ARG A 97 -1.44 5.72 -9.36
N LYS A 98 -1.96 4.83 -10.20
CA LYS A 98 -2.74 5.19 -11.39
C LYS A 98 -4.07 5.87 -11.03
N SER A 99 -4.81 5.34 -10.07
CA SER A 99 -6.07 5.95 -9.60
C SER A 99 -5.84 7.30 -8.94
N PHE A 100 -4.80 7.43 -8.12
CA PHE A 100 -4.38 8.71 -7.54
C PHE A 100 -4.00 9.73 -8.62
N GLY A 101 -3.20 9.34 -9.61
CA GLY A 101 -2.83 10.23 -10.71
C GLY A 101 -4.04 10.75 -11.49
N ARG A 102 -5.01 9.88 -11.77
CA ARG A 102 -6.28 10.28 -12.42
C ARG A 102 -7.10 11.22 -11.55
N LYS A 103 -7.25 10.92 -10.25
CA LYS A 103 -7.91 11.80 -9.27
C LYS A 103 -7.26 13.18 -9.31
N HIS A 104 -5.96 13.25 -9.14
CA HIS A 104 -5.22 14.50 -9.06
C HIS A 104 -5.30 15.33 -10.36
N ALA A 105 -5.23 14.68 -11.53
CA ALA A 105 -5.39 15.36 -12.81
C ALA A 105 -6.79 15.99 -12.94
N VAL A 106 -7.84 15.24 -12.61
CA VAL A 106 -9.22 15.75 -12.70
C VAL A 106 -9.49 16.85 -11.68
N GLU A 107 -8.98 16.74 -10.46
CA GLU A 107 -9.07 17.79 -9.45
C GLU A 107 -8.40 19.09 -9.91
N THR A 108 -7.20 18.97 -10.48
CA THR A 108 -6.46 20.12 -11.03
C THR A 108 -7.23 20.78 -12.16
N MET A 109 -7.72 20.00 -13.12
CA MET A 109 -8.56 20.52 -14.23
C MET A 109 -9.83 21.19 -13.72
N ALA A 110 -10.51 20.60 -12.73
CA ALA A 110 -11.72 21.15 -12.14
C ALA A 110 -11.45 22.49 -11.43
N LYS A 111 -10.31 22.61 -10.74
CA LYS A 111 -9.87 23.84 -10.08
C LYS A 111 -9.53 24.93 -11.10
N GLU A 112 -8.73 24.62 -12.11
CA GLU A 112 -8.37 25.55 -13.17
C GLU A 112 -9.60 26.06 -13.93
N ALA A 113 -10.56 25.18 -14.22
CA ALA A 113 -11.81 25.57 -14.88
C ALA A 113 -12.66 26.52 -14.00
N LYS A 114 -12.70 26.31 -12.68
CA LYS A 114 -13.37 27.24 -11.74
C LYS A 114 -12.71 28.61 -11.73
N GLU A 115 -11.39 28.66 -11.63
CA GLU A 115 -10.65 29.92 -11.61
C GLU A 115 -10.81 30.69 -12.92
N LYS A 116 -10.73 30.00 -14.07
CA LYS A 116 -10.99 30.62 -15.38
C LYS A 116 -12.41 31.17 -15.47
N GLN A 117 -13.42 30.40 -15.02
CA GLN A 117 -14.81 30.86 -15.03
C GLN A 117 -15.03 32.10 -14.13
N LYS A 118 -14.36 32.17 -12.98
CA LYS A 118 -14.41 33.35 -12.10
C LYS A 118 -13.79 34.56 -12.76
N ALA A 119 -12.60 34.41 -13.34
CA ALA A 119 -11.90 35.50 -14.05
C ALA A 119 -12.74 36.02 -15.22
N ASP A 120 -13.31 35.13 -16.03
CA ASP A 120 -14.19 35.51 -17.16
C ASP A 120 -15.44 36.27 -16.68
N ARG A 121 -16.00 35.89 -15.52
CA ARG A 121 -17.16 36.61 -14.93
C ARG A 121 -16.77 38.00 -14.44
N GLN A 122 -15.64 38.12 -13.76
CA GLN A 122 -15.13 39.40 -13.27
C GLN A 122 -14.83 40.35 -14.42
N ALA A 123 -14.17 39.88 -15.48
CA ALA A 123 -13.89 40.67 -16.67
C ALA A 123 -15.17 41.21 -17.34
N ARG A 124 -16.20 40.37 -17.49
CA ARG A 124 -17.51 40.79 -18.05
C ARG A 124 -18.23 41.83 -17.18
N LEU A 125 -18.18 41.67 -15.86
CA LEU A 125 -18.77 42.63 -14.92
C LEU A 125 -18.08 44.00 -15.03
N LEU A 126 -16.75 44.02 -15.10
CA LEU A 126 -15.98 45.26 -15.29
C LEU A 126 -16.33 45.92 -16.62
N GLU A 127 -16.39 45.16 -17.71
CA GLU A 127 -16.75 45.69 -19.03
C GLU A 127 -18.15 46.33 -19.04
N GLN A 128 -19.12 45.70 -18.37
CA GLN A 128 -20.47 46.25 -18.22
C GLN A 128 -20.50 47.55 -17.41
N LEU A 129 -19.67 47.67 -16.37
CA LEU A 129 -19.57 48.89 -15.55
C LEU A 129 -18.88 50.04 -16.29
N THR A 130 -17.94 49.75 -17.20
CA THR A 130 -17.23 50.77 -17.99
C THR A 130 -18.00 51.26 -19.23
N LYS A 131 -19.11 50.61 -19.59
CA LYS A 131 -19.98 50.99 -20.73
C LYS A 131 -21.16 51.90 -20.33
N LEU A 132 -21.21 52.35 -19.08
CA LEU A 132 -22.09 53.40 -18.55
C LEU A 132 -21.29 54.70 -18.39
#